data_AF-A0A3P6R8N6-F1
#
_entry.id   AF-A0A3P6R8N6-F1
#
_cell.length_a   1.000
_cell.length_b   1.000
_cell.length_c   1.000
_cell.angle_alpha   90.00
_cell.angle_beta   90.00
_cell.angle_gamma   90.00
#
_symmetry.space_group_name_H-M   'P 1'
#
loop_
_entity.id
_entity.type
_entity.pdbx_description
1 polymer ?
#
loop_
_entity_poly.entity_id
_entity_poly.type
_entity_poly.pdbx_seq_one_letter_code
_entity_poly.pdbx_strand_id
1 'polypeptide(L)' 'MINHRVLFPGLDRVDQWTKIIQVMGTPSEEFISKLGSSASVYVRSLPRQVGKPIEEIAPDVNFLKNTENVRAHLTGLY' A
#
# COMPACT_ATOMS: atom_id res chain seq x y z
N MET A 1 11.65 -10.37 -5.72
CA MET A 1 10.21 -10.07 -5.93
C MET A 1 10.09 -8.64 -6.44
N ILE A 2 9.23 -8.44 -7.46
CA ILE A 2 8.88 -7.23 -8.22
C ILE A 2 9.86 -6.04 -8.08
N ASN A 3 9.84 -5.29 -6.99
CA ASN A 3 10.60 -4.03 -6.87
C ASN A 3 12.05 -4.16 -6.40
N HIS A 4 12.49 -5.36 -5.99
CA HIS A 4 13.84 -5.60 -5.44
C HIS A 4 14.22 -4.71 -4.24
N ARG A 5 13.22 -4.13 -3.55
CA ARG A 5 13.39 -3.30 -2.34
C ARG A 5 12.32 -3.61 -1.30
N VAL A 6 12.60 -3.26 -0.06
CA VAL A 6 11.61 -3.29 1.03
C VAL A 6 10.54 -2.22 0.75
N LEU A 7 9.27 -2.64 0.71
CA LEU A 7 8.17 -1.73 0.38
C LEU A 7 7.80 -0.81 1.56
N PHE A 8 7.94 -1.30 2.79
CA PHE A 8 7.61 -0.58 4.03
C PHE A 8 8.81 -0.62 4.99
N PRO A 9 9.85 0.20 4.78
CA PRO A 9 11.05 0.19 5.62
C PRO A 9 10.77 0.95 6.93
N GLY A 10 10.13 0.29 7.89
CA GLY A 10 9.85 0.84 9.21
C GLY A 10 11.00 0.62 10.20
N LEU A 11 11.31 1.63 11.02
CA LEU A 11 12.31 1.55 12.10
C LEU A 11 11.75 0.89 13.38
N ASP A 12 10.47 1.10 13.64
CA ASP A 12 9.71 0.50 14.73
C ASP A 12 8.24 0.27 14.29
N ARG A 13 7.37 -0.13 15.22
CA ARG A 13 5.97 -0.44 14.90
C ARG A 13 5.16 0.79 14.49
N VAL A 14 5.48 1.97 15.02
CA VAL A 14 4.78 3.23 14.74
C VAL A 14 5.22 3.78 13.39
N ASP A 15 6.53 3.77 13.12
CA ASP A 15 7.07 4.17 11.83
C ASP A 15 6.64 3.18 10.73
N GLN A 16 6.67 1.87 10.99
CA GLN A 16 6.19 0.87 10.04
C GLN A 16 4.73 1.09 9.64
N TRP A 17 3.85 1.38 10.61
CA TRP A 17 2.46 1.75 10.31
C TRP A 17 2.38 2.99 9.43
N THR A 18 3.16 4.02 9.76
CA THR A 18 3.24 5.26 8.97
C THR A 18 3.68 4.99 7.54
N LYS A 19 4.70 4.14 7.32
CA LYS A 19 5.14 3.75 5.95
C LYS A 19 4.05 3.00 5.19
N ILE A 20 3.28 2.15 5.86
CA ILE A 20 2.18 1.41 5.22
C ILE A 20 1.10 2.38 4.75
N ILE A 21 0.59 3.26 5.61
CA ILE A 21 -0.50 4.17 5.24
C ILE A 21 -0.09 5.24 4.23
N GLN A 22 1.19 5.63 4.18
CA GLN A 22 1.72 6.54 3.15
C GLN A 22 1.69 5.93 1.75
N VAL A 23 1.73 4.60 1.65
CA VAL A 23 1.69 3.88 0.37
C VAL A 23 0.29 3.38 0.06
N MET A 24 -0.41 2.81 1.04
CA MET A 24 -1.72 2.18 0.86
C MET A 24 -2.90 3.13 1.08
N GLY A 25 -2.66 4.29 1.67
CA GLY A 25 -3.69 5.23 2.10
C GLY A 25 -4.24 4.92 3.50
N THR A 26 -5.06 5.84 4.02
CA THR A 26 -5.75 5.63 5.30
C THR A 26 -6.83 4.56 5.15
N PRO A 27 -6.86 3.54 6.03
CA PRO A 27 -7.87 2.48 5.98
C PRO A 27 -9.28 3.00 6.28
N SER A 28 -10.30 2.18 6.01
CA SER A 28 -11.70 2.52 6.29
C SER A 28 -11.99 2.58 7.78
N GLU A 29 -13.03 3.32 8.18
CA GLU A 29 -13.49 3.35 9.58
C GLU A 29 -13.92 1.97 10.09
N GLU A 30 -14.40 1.09 9.21
CA GLU A 30 -14.74 -0.30 9.57
C GLU A 30 -13.50 -1.10 9.99
N PHE A 31 -12.35 -0.84 9.38
CA PHE A 31 -11.08 -1.44 9.79
C PHE A 31 -10.57 -0.79 11.08
N ILE A 32 -10.61 0.53 11.17
CA ILE A 32 -10.11 1.28 12.33
C ILE A 32 -10.92 0.94 13.60
N SER A 33 -12.22 0.71 13.49
CA SER A 33 -13.08 0.34 14.62
C SER A 33 -12.76 -1.03 15.22
N LYS A 34 -12.13 -1.92 14.44
CA LYS A 34 -11.68 -3.25 14.90
C LYS A 34 -10.35 -3.20 15.66
N LEU A 35 -9.66 -2.05 15.66
CA LEU A 35 -8.42 -1.87 16.41
C LEU A 35 -8.68 -1.69 17.91
N GLY A 36 -7.69 -2.01 18.74
CA GLY A 36 -7.74 -1.69 20.17
C GLY A 36 -7.94 -0.18 20.41
N SER A 37 -8.54 0.18 21.54
CA SER A 37 -8.97 1.56 21.85
C SER A 37 -7.86 2.60 21.62
N SER A 38 -6.66 2.37 22.16
CA SER A 38 -5.50 3.26 22.00
C SER A 38 -5.03 3.39 20.54
N ALA A 39 -4.95 2.26 19.82
CA ALA A 39 -4.54 2.24 18.42
C ALA A 39 -5.56 2.95 17.52
N SER A 40 -6.86 2.74 17.75
CA SER A 40 -7.91 3.39 16.97
C SER A 40 -7.90 4.92 17.15
N VAL A 41 -7.65 5.42 18.37
CA VAL A 41 -7.51 6.86 18.66
C VAL A 41 -6.28 7.43 17.96
N TYR A 42 -5.15 6.72 18.04
CA TYR A 42 -3.93 7.14 17.34
C TYR A 42 -4.13 7.20 15.83
N VAL A 43 -4.71 6.17 15.20
CA VAL A 43 -4.94 6.18 13.75
C VAL A 43 -5.88 7.31 13.32
N ARG A 44 -6.93 7.59 14.10
CA ARG A 44 -7.86 8.70 13.82
C ARG A 44 -7.26 10.09 14.03
N SER A 45 -6.19 10.22 14.84
CA SER A 45 -5.52 11.51 15.04
C SER A 45 -4.54 11.85 13.91
N LEU A 46 -4.18 10.88 13.07
CA LEU A 46 -3.30 11.10 11.92
C LEU A 46 -4.06 11.76 10.76
N PRO A 47 -3.40 12.63 9.97
CA PRO A 47 -3.98 13.15 8.73
C PRO A 47 -4.31 12.03 7.75
N ARG A 48 -5.44 12.12 7.05
CA ARG A 48 -5.80 11.16 6.01
C ARG A 48 -4.75 11.15 4.90
N GLN A 49 -4.27 9.96 4.57
CA GLN A 49 -3.32 9.69 3.49
C GLN A 49 -4.08 9.17 2.27
N VAL A 50 -3.69 9.66 1.09
CA VAL A 50 -4.14 9.12 -0.19
C VAL A 50 -3.18 8.01 -0.59
N GLY A 51 -3.72 6.82 -0.89
CA GLY A 51 -2.91 5.69 -1.35
C GLY A 51 -2.32 5.95 -2.72
N LYS A 52 -1.15 5.37 -2.96
CA LYS A 52 -0.48 5.43 -4.25
C LYS A 52 -1.16 4.48 -5.24
N PRO A 53 -1.24 4.86 -6.53
CA PRO A 53 -1.71 3.95 -7.56
C PRO A 53 -0.79 2.72 -7.64
N ILE A 54 -1.36 1.56 -8.01
CA ILE A 54 -0.62 0.30 -8.02
C ILE A 54 0.53 0.32 -9.03
N GLU A 55 0.39 1.10 -10.10
CA GLU A 55 1.38 1.31 -11.15
C GLU A 55 2.62 2.05 -10.63
N GLU A 56 2.48 2.90 -9.60
CA GLU A 56 3.63 3.53 -8.92
C GLU A 56 4.27 2.55 -7.93
N ILE A 57 3.46 1.72 -7.28
CA ILE A 57 3.92 0.75 -6.29
C ILE A 57 4.68 -0.38 -6.96
N ALA A 58 4.15 -0.93 -8.06
CA ALA A 58 4.68 -2.06 -8.81
C ALA A 58 4.59 -1.76 -10.32
N PRO A 59 5.53 -0.97 -10.86
CA PRO A 59 5.56 -0.63 -12.28
C PRO A 59 5.68 -1.87 -13.18
N ASP A 60 5.04 -1.84 -14.36
CA ASP A 60 5.10 -2.94 -15.34
C ASP A 60 6.51 -3.29 -15.78
N VAL A 61 7.42 -2.31 -15.81
CA VAL A 61 8.84 -2.52 -16.14
C VAL A 61 9.56 -3.47 -15.18
N ASN A 62 8.99 -3.71 -13.99
CA ASN A 62 9.52 -4.63 -13.00
C ASN A 62 9.03 -6.09 -13.20
N PHE A 63 8.17 -6.33 -14.20
CA PHE A 63 7.66 -7.66 -14.52
C PHE A 63 8.31 -8.22 -15.80
N LEU A 64 8.37 -9.55 -15.89
CA LEU A 64 8.92 -10.23 -17.06
C LEU A 64 7.91 -10.22 -18.20
N LYS A 65 8.25 -9.55 -19.31
CA LYS A 65 7.36 -9.43 -20.50
C LYS A 65 6.83 -10.76 -21.02
N ASN A 66 7.63 -11.83 -20.97
CA ASN A 66 7.24 -13.15 -21.46
C ASN A 66 6.33 -13.94 -20.49
N THR A 67 5.98 -13.35 -19.34
CA THR A 67 5.03 -13.93 -18.38
C THR A 67 3.68 -13.21 -18.39
N GLU A 68 3.48 -12.25 -19.29
CA GLU A 68 2.24 -11.51 -19.41
C GLU A 68 1.08 -12.47 -19.77
N ASN A 69 0.07 -12.50 -18.91
CA ASN A 69 -1.17 -13.20 -19.21
C ASN A 69 -2.04 -12.29 -20.07
N VAL A 70 -1.98 -12.50 -21.39
CA VAL A 70 -2.75 -11.74 -22.39
C VAL A 70 -4.26 -11.79 -22.13
N ARG A 71 -4.79 -12.79 -21.41
CA ARG A 71 -6.23 -12.84 -21.07
C ARG A 71 -6.61 -12.04 -19.83
N ALA A 72 -5.63 -11.63 -19.02
CA ALA A 72 -5.86 -10.92 -17.77
C ALA A 72 -5.80 -9.40 -17.93
N HIS A 73 -5.20 -8.86 -19.02
CA HIS A 73 -5.08 -7.44 -19.37
C HIS A 73 -5.22 -6.47 -18.17
N LEU A 74 -4.35 -6.63 -17.17
CA LEU A 74 -4.30 -5.74 -16.01
C LEU A 74 -3.60 -4.41 -16.34
N THR A 75 -3.03 -4.30 -17.54
CA THR A 75 -2.21 -3.17 -18.03
C THR A 75 -2.90 -2.41 -19.17
N GLY A 76 -4.21 -2.61 -19.36
CA GLY A 76 -4.96 -2.02 -20.47
C GLY A 76 -5.08 -0.50 -20.40
N LEU A 77 -4.16 0.21 -21.06
CA LEU A 77 -4.47 1.49 -21.68
C LEU A 77 -5.28 1.22 -22.95
N TYR A 78 -6.43 1.88 -23.06
CA TYR A 78 -7.22 1.98 -24.30
C TYR A 78 -6.42 2.64 -25.42
#